data_AF-A0A9D9G3X8-F1
#
_entry.id   AF-A0A9D9G3X8-F1
#
_cell.length_a   1.000
_cell.length_b   1.000
_cell.length_c   1.000
_cell.angle_alpha   90.00
_cell.angle_beta   90.00
_cell.angle_gamma   90.00
#
_symmetry.space_group_name_H-M   'P 1'
#
loop_
_entity.id
_entity.type
_entity.pdbx_description
1 polymer ?
#
loop_
_entity_poly.entity_id
_entity_poly.type
_entity_poly.pdbx_seq_one_letter_code
_entity_poly.pdbx_strand_id
1 'polypeptide(L)'
;MKGMLKQGKKLYRIVLSFVLAFVLLTLIGIGVYAAYTHSLHAQRTIAPYEVGIRFSSNYLLKGNSKDNIKIVYTTDASANGVNPAAVLTVCNYAQGKQTEPNPNNVTYTLSARFVKYVNGDYVAASTSDVPDNSYVITLKNGEETKAFNNTTVSNSFTKTIPGKKAAADVYELIFTKNFASVKPNLYLEVTVTPTDDSLPTLTGIFKADVRVEGENNSWSGSFSDEQTSIQPYEYDGYNYLVTGFGSGTVTITWDSTKLEMNYVSLSQLLAITGAQYDSSNSSITFPVNSSTTNRYEIQFYKIDIDSSVTWQDMESNIVTFDFE
;
A
#
# COMPACT_ATOMS: atom_id res chain seq x y z
N MET A 1 -62.96 -46.71 -19.87
CA MET A 1 -61.50 -47.00 -20.00
C MET A 1 -60.67 -45.97 -20.78
N LYS A 2 -61.21 -45.15 -21.71
CA LYS A 2 -60.41 -44.17 -22.49
C LYS A 2 -60.03 -42.87 -21.77
N GLY A 3 -60.66 -42.53 -20.63
CA GLY A 3 -60.38 -41.29 -19.86
C GLY A 3 -59.13 -41.36 -18.97
N MET A 4 -58.90 -42.50 -18.31
CA MET A 4 -57.78 -42.68 -17.36
C MET A 4 -56.41 -42.77 -18.05
N LEU A 5 -56.37 -43.30 -19.28
CA LEU A 5 -55.15 -43.35 -20.11
C LEU A 5 -54.69 -41.97 -20.61
N LYS A 6 -55.59 -40.98 -20.70
CA LYS A 6 -55.27 -39.61 -21.16
C LYS A 6 -54.68 -38.75 -20.02
N GLN A 7 -55.14 -38.94 -18.78
CA GLN A 7 -54.60 -38.25 -17.61
C GLN A 7 -53.19 -38.74 -17.24
N GLY A 8 -52.92 -40.05 -17.32
CA GLY A 8 -51.59 -40.61 -17.04
C GLY A 8 -50.51 -40.10 -18.00
N LYS A 9 -50.83 -39.93 -19.29
CA LYS A 9 -49.90 -39.39 -20.30
C LYS A 9 -49.61 -37.89 -20.10
N LYS A 10 -50.57 -37.13 -19.56
CA LYS A 10 -50.40 -35.69 -19.26
C LYS A 10 -49.55 -35.49 -18.00
N LEU A 11 -49.77 -36.32 -16.97
CA LEU A 11 -48.95 -36.32 -15.76
C LEU A 11 -47.51 -36.79 -16.03
N TYR A 12 -47.34 -37.84 -16.85
CA TYR A 12 -46.02 -38.33 -17.27
C TYR A 12 -45.22 -37.28 -18.05
N ARG A 13 -45.86 -36.52 -18.95
CA ARG A 13 -45.20 -35.43 -19.70
C ARG A 13 -44.76 -34.27 -18.80
N ILE A 14 -45.56 -33.92 -17.79
CA ILE A 14 -45.22 -32.87 -16.83
C ILE A 14 -44.04 -33.30 -15.96
N VAL A 15 -44.06 -34.54 -15.43
CA VAL A 15 -42.97 -35.08 -14.62
C VAL A 15 -41.67 -35.18 -15.44
N LEU A 16 -41.74 -35.60 -16.71
CA LEU A 16 -40.57 -35.67 -17.60
C LEU A 16 -39.97 -34.28 -17.88
N SER A 17 -40.82 -33.25 -18.06
CA SER A 17 -40.35 -31.87 -18.23
C SER A 17 -39.69 -31.30 -16.97
N PHE A 18 -40.20 -31.62 -15.77
CA PHE A 18 -39.58 -31.20 -14.51
C PHE A 18 -38.24 -31.89 -14.27
N VAL A 19 -38.11 -33.19 -14.58
CA VAL A 19 -36.83 -33.92 -14.46
C VAL A 19 -35.80 -33.37 -15.46
N LEU A 20 -36.20 -33.08 -16.70
CA LEU A 20 -35.30 -32.53 -17.71
C LEU A 20 -34.81 -31.12 -17.35
N ALA A 21 -35.68 -30.27 -16.80
CA ALA A 21 -35.32 -28.94 -16.32
C ALA A 21 -34.37 -29.00 -15.11
N PHE A 22 -34.57 -29.98 -14.22
CA PHE A 22 -33.69 -30.17 -13.06
C PHE A 22 -32.30 -30.67 -13.45
N VAL A 23 -32.20 -31.55 -14.46
CA VAL A 23 -30.91 -32.03 -15.01
C VAL A 23 -30.16 -30.92 -15.77
N LEU A 24 -30.87 -30.03 -16.46
CA LEU A 24 -30.27 -28.85 -17.11
C LEU A 24 -29.76 -27.81 -16.09
N LEU A 25 -30.47 -27.61 -14.97
CA LEU A 25 -30.03 -26.71 -13.90
C LEU A 25 -28.81 -27.24 -13.13
N THR A 26 -28.66 -28.56 -12.96
CA THR A 26 -27.47 -29.13 -12.33
C THR A 26 -26.25 -29.14 -13.24
N LEU A 27 -26.42 -29.25 -14.56
CA LEU A 27 -25.31 -29.16 -15.54
C LEU A 27 -24.72 -27.75 -15.64
N ILE A 28 -25.51 -26.70 -15.42
CA ILE A 28 -25.01 -25.30 -15.38
C ILE A 28 -24.23 -25.03 -14.08
N GLY A 29 -24.59 -25.67 -12.97
CA GLY A 29 -23.86 -25.54 -11.70
C GLY A 29 -22.46 -26.18 -11.70
N ILE A 30 -22.24 -27.23 -12.50
CA ILE A 30 -20.94 -27.91 -12.61
C ILE A 30 -20.03 -27.21 -13.63
N GLY A 31 -20.60 -26.57 -14.67
CA GLY A 31 -19.83 -25.78 -15.65
C GLY A 31 -19.23 -24.50 -15.09
N VAL A 32 -19.85 -23.88 -14.07
CA VAL A 32 -19.32 -22.68 -13.41
C VAL A 32 -18.26 -23.02 -12.35
N TYR A 33 -18.28 -24.22 -11.77
CA TYR A 33 -17.31 -24.63 -10.74
C TYR A 33 -16.03 -25.25 -11.33
N ALA A 34 -16.09 -25.85 -12.52
CA ALA A 34 -14.91 -26.46 -13.17
C ALA A 34 -13.99 -25.46 -13.89
N ALA A 35 -14.44 -24.22 -14.12
CA ALA A 35 -13.58 -23.16 -14.66
C ALA A 35 -12.67 -22.50 -13.60
N TYR A 36 -12.76 -22.91 -12.33
CA TYR A 36 -12.00 -22.33 -11.21
C TYR A 36 -10.91 -23.24 -10.63
N THR A 37 -10.67 -24.42 -11.20
CA THR A 37 -9.61 -25.32 -10.69
C THR A 37 -8.86 -26.01 -11.81
N HIS A 38 -8.06 -25.26 -12.58
CA HIS A 38 -6.94 -25.83 -13.32
C HIS A 38 -5.76 -24.85 -13.38
N SER A 39 -5.03 -24.79 -12.27
CA SER A 39 -3.59 -24.52 -12.27
C SER A 39 -2.97 -25.28 -11.09
N LEU A 40 -2.68 -26.56 -11.35
CA LEU A 40 -1.65 -27.28 -10.60
C LEU A 40 -0.31 -26.68 -11.02
N HIS A 41 0.07 -25.58 -10.37
CA HIS A 41 1.46 -25.20 -10.21
C HIS A 41 1.73 -25.14 -8.72
N ALA A 42 2.84 -25.77 -8.33
CA ALA A 42 3.28 -25.89 -6.96
C ALA A 42 3.13 -24.56 -6.23
N GLN A 43 2.42 -24.56 -5.09
CA GLN A 43 2.42 -23.44 -4.16
C GLN A 43 3.88 -23.19 -3.75
N ARG A 44 4.50 -22.22 -4.42
CA ARG A 44 5.66 -21.50 -3.91
C ARG A 44 5.15 -20.13 -3.50
N THR A 45 5.74 -19.65 -2.43
CA THR A 45 5.18 -18.63 -1.57
C THR A 45 5.12 -17.30 -2.32
N ILE A 46 3.93 -16.68 -2.35
CA ILE A 46 3.76 -15.24 -2.54
C ILE A 46 4.86 -14.55 -1.72
N ALA A 47 5.63 -13.62 -2.28
CA ALA A 47 6.50 -12.79 -1.45
C ALA A 47 5.60 -12.10 -0.41
N PRO A 48 5.74 -12.44 0.88
CA PRO A 48 4.72 -12.09 1.83
C PRO A 48 4.79 -10.59 2.14
N TYR A 49 3.99 -9.79 1.45
CA TYR A 49 3.09 -8.93 2.21
C TYR A 49 1.89 -9.82 2.54
N GLU A 50 1.96 -10.52 3.67
CA GLU A 50 0.96 -11.55 3.97
C GLU A 50 -0.42 -10.91 3.93
N VAL A 51 -1.27 -11.47 3.09
CA VAL A 51 -2.71 -11.32 3.20
C VAL A 51 -3.07 -11.72 4.63
N GLY A 52 -3.20 -10.74 5.53
CA GLY A 52 -3.39 -10.99 6.96
C GLY A 52 -2.51 -10.20 7.94
N ILE A 53 -1.51 -9.42 7.51
CA ILE A 53 -0.76 -8.56 8.44
C ILE A 53 -1.64 -7.37 8.87
N ARG A 54 -2.17 -7.45 10.10
CA ARG A 54 -3.03 -6.41 10.69
C ARG A 54 -2.18 -5.41 11.47
N PHE A 55 -1.20 -4.83 10.78
CA PHE A 55 -0.32 -3.78 11.29
C PHE A 55 0.28 -2.99 10.13
N SER A 56 0.05 -1.69 10.08
CA SER A 56 0.46 -0.86 8.94
C SER A 56 0.70 0.61 9.30
N SER A 57 1.19 1.37 8.33
CA SER A 57 1.36 2.83 8.43
C SER A 57 1.04 3.51 7.10
N ASN A 58 0.59 4.76 7.15
CA ASN A 58 0.35 5.56 5.95
C ASN A 58 1.64 5.97 5.22
N TYR A 59 2.78 6.05 5.93
CA TYR A 59 4.07 6.44 5.33
C TYR A 59 5.16 5.37 5.43
N LEU A 60 5.10 4.47 6.41
CA LEU A 60 6.15 3.48 6.66
C LEU A 60 5.85 2.14 5.96
N LEU A 61 6.90 1.52 5.42
CA LEU A 61 6.83 0.30 4.62
C LEU A 61 7.56 -0.86 5.31
N LYS A 62 7.11 -2.08 5.02
CA LYS A 62 7.86 -3.30 5.36
C LYS A 62 9.06 -3.39 4.43
N GLY A 63 10.27 -3.49 5.00
CA GLY A 63 11.50 -3.43 4.22
C GLY A 63 11.89 -1.99 3.88
N ASN A 64 13.18 -1.69 3.98
CA ASN A 64 13.70 -0.36 3.70
C ASN A 64 13.90 -0.22 2.19
N SER A 65 13.01 0.48 1.48
CA SER A 65 13.32 0.94 0.14
C SER A 65 14.04 2.28 0.26
N LYS A 66 15.36 2.26 0.02
CA LYS A 66 16.24 3.44 0.02
C LYS A 66 15.75 4.51 -0.97
N ASP A 67 14.95 4.09 -1.93
CA ASP A 67 14.42 4.91 -3.02
C ASP A 67 13.07 5.55 -2.67
N ASN A 68 12.43 5.14 -1.57
CA ASN A 68 11.10 5.62 -1.21
C ASN A 68 11.09 6.72 -0.13
N ILE A 69 11.78 7.82 -0.43
CA ILE A 69 11.87 9.00 0.44
C ILE A 69 10.51 9.72 0.45
N LYS A 70 9.98 9.98 1.64
CA LYS A 70 8.75 10.76 1.85
C LYS A 70 9.08 12.24 1.97
N ILE A 71 8.45 13.07 1.15
CA ILE A 71 8.67 14.51 1.14
C ILE A 71 7.57 15.20 1.94
N VAL A 72 7.97 16.01 2.92
CA VAL A 72 7.10 16.84 3.75
C VAL A 72 7.22 18.29 3.27
N TYR A 73 6.13 18.84 2.75
CA TYR A 73 6.16 20.14 2.09
C TYR A 73 5.77 21.30 3.02
N THR A 74 6.31 22.48 2.72
CA THR A 74 5.74 23.78 3.11
C THR A 74 5.45 24.63 1.86
N THR A 75 4.47 25.52 1.93
CA THR A 75 4.15 26.48 0.85
C THR A 75 4.98 27.76 0.91
N ASP A 76 5.67 28.01 2.03
CA ASP A 76 6.57 29.14 2.19
C ASP A 76 7.73 28.77 3.12
N ALA A 77 8.95 28.85 2.59
CA ALA A 77 10.20 28.60 3.31
C ALA A 77 10.76 29.85 4.03
N SER A 78 10.08 30.99 3.93
CA SER A 78 10.52 32.25 4.51
C SER A 78 10.58 32.18 6.04
N ALA A 79 11.25 33.16 6.65
CA ALA A 79 11.34 33.23 8.11
C ALA A 79 9.98 33.29 8.82
N ASN A 80 8.92 33.72 8.12
CA ASN A 80 7.55 33.79 8.64
C ASN A 80 6.64 32.72 8.04
N GLY A 81 7.18 31.84 7.19
CA GLY A 81 6.47 30.74 6.55
C GLY A 81 6.10 29.61 7.51
N VAL A 82 5.22 28.73 7.04
CA VAL A 82 4.72 27.60 7.83
C VAL A 82 5.80 26.51 7.89
N ASN A 83 5.91 25.84 9.04
CA ASN A 83 6.81 24.68 9.15
C ASN A 83 6.26 23.50 8.33
N PRO A 84 7.11 22.82 7.52
CA PRO A 84 6.70 21.58 6.86
C PRO A 84 6.25 20.55 7.89
N ALA A 85 5.04 20.01 7.72
CA ALA A 85 4.46 19.04 8.64
C ALA A 85 3.73 17.90 7.93
N ALA A 86 3.77 16.71 8.53
CA ALA A 86 3.07 15.52 8.07
C ALA A 86 2.41 14.79 9.24
N VAL A 87 1.29 14.12 8.96
CA VAL A 87 0.62 13.26 9.93
C VAL A 87 0.97 11.81 9.64
N LEU A 88 1.76 11.19 10.50
CA LEU A 88 2.12 9.78 10.46
C LEU A 88 1.13 8.97 11.29
N THR A 89 0.62 7.88 10.75
CA THR A 89 -0.26 6.95 11.47
C THR A 89 0.37 5.57 11.58
N VAL A 90 0.15 4.93 12.72
CA VAL A 90 0.45 3.51 12.94
C VAL A 90 -0.85 2.83 13.31
N CYS A 91 -1.26 1.83 12.54
CA CYS A 91 -2.57 1.20 12.60
C CYS A 91 -2.46 -0.27 12.99
N ASN A 92 -3.44 -0.79 13.73
CA ASN A 92 -3.58 -2.23 13.99
C ASN A 92 -4.40 -2.98 12.91
N TYR A 93 -4.39 -2.47 11.68
CA TYR A 93 -5.07 -3.05 10.52
C TYR A 93 -4.25 -2.74 9.27
N ALA A 94 -4.48 -3.46 8.18
CA ALA A 94 -3.88 -3.11 6.88
C ALA A 94 -4.51 -1.84 6.30
N GLN A 95 -3.76 -1.02 5.56
CA GLN A 95 -4.29 0.25 5.03
C GLN A 95 -5.58 0.02 4.21
N GLY A 96 -6.64 0.78 4.54
CA GLY A 96 -7.96 0.61 3.92
C GLY A 96 -8.77 -0.64 4.35
N LYS A 97 -8.31 -1.38 5.38
CA LYS A 97 -8.97 -2.58 5.93
C LYS A 97 -9.39 -2.41 7.40
N GLN A 98 -10.01 -1.28 7.73
CA GLN A 98 -10.47 -0.98 9.09
C GLN A 98 -11.47 -2.01 9.62
N THR A 99 -12.16 -2.77 8.77
CA THR A 99 -13.09 -3.82 9.18
C THR A 99 -12.41 -5.08 9.71
N GLU A 100 -11.09 -5.22 9.54
CA GLU A 100 -10.31 -6.40 9.93
C GLU A 100 -9.13 -6.04 10.86
N PRO A 101 -9.40 -5.55 12.09
CA PRO A 101 -8.35 -5.19 13.03
C PRO A 101 -7.63 -6.40 13.61
N ASN A 102 -6.42 -6.17 14.10
CA ASN A 102 -5.60 -7.17 14.77
C ASN A 102 -6.39 -7.76 15.95
N PRO A 103 -6.52 -9.10 16.07
CA PRO A 103 -7.25 -9.68 17.19
C PRO A 103 -6.59 -9.40 18.54
N ASN A 104 -5.28 -9.15 18.56
CA ASN A 104 -4.48 -8.92 19.75
C ASN A 104 -4.08 -7.45 19.88
N ASN A 105 -3.76 -7.04 21.11
CA ASN A 105 -3.13 -5.74 21.33
C ASN A 105 -1.76 -5.72 20.64
N VAL A 106 -1.42 -4.61 20.00
CA VAL A 106 -0.14 -4.44 19.34
C VAL A 106 0.69 -3.43 20.12
N THR A 107 1.73 -3.91 20.80
CA THR A 107 2.74 -3.05 21.41
C THR A 107 3.89 -2.85 20.43
N TYR A 108 4.36 -1.63 20.29
CA TYR A 108 5.47 -1.30 19.41
C TYR A 108 6.30 -0.14 19.96
N THR A 109 7.54 -0.05 19.47
CA THR A 109 8.40 1.11 19.68
C THR A 109 8.57 1.84 18.35
N LEU A 110 8.17 3.12 18.32
CA LEU A 110 8.50 4.04 17.24
C LEU A 110 9.80 4.74 17.59
N SER A 111 10.86 4.40 16.88
CA SER A 111 12.16 5.07 16.98
C SER A 111 12.31 6.04 15.80
N ALA A 112 12.86 7.21 16.06
CA ALA A 112 13.23 8.13 15.00
C ALA A 112 14.67 8.60 15.22
N ARG A 113 15.41 8.78 14.13
CA ARG A 113 16.79 9.28 14.17
C ARG A 113 17.14 10.09 12.94
N PHE A 114 18.07 11.02 13.10
CA PHE A 114 18.68 11.69 11.96
C PHE A 114 19.57 10.71 11.18
N VAL A 115 19.48 10.81 9.86
CA VAL A 115 20.34 10.10 8.91
C VAL A 115 20.83 11.07 7.83
N LYS A 116 21.94 10.72 7.17
CA LYS A 116 22.51 11.45 6.03
C LYS A 116 22.77 10.47 4.89
N TYR A 117 22.69 10.97 3.66
CA TYR A 117 22.96 10.16 2.47
C TYR A 117 24.44 10.21 2.10
N VAL A 118 25.10 9.06 2.07
CA VAL A 118 26.53 8.91 1.77
C VAL A 118 26.73 7.65 0.94
N ASN A 119 27.41 7.77 -0.21
CA ASN A 119 27.81 6.64 -1.05
C ASN A 119 26.67 5.66 -1.42
N GLY A 120 25.49 6.19 -1.75
CA GLY A 120 24.37 5.35 -2.15
C GLY A 120 23.51 4.82 -0.99
N ASP A 121 23.81 5.18 0.25
CA ASP A 121 23.09 4.68 1.43
C ASP A 121 22.81 5.77 2.47
N TYR A 122 21.81 5.51 3.31
CA TYR A 122 21.50 6.32 4.48
C TYR A 122 22.23 5.79 5.71
N VAL A 123 23.03 6.65 6.31
CA VAL A 123 23.79 6.32 7.53
C VAL A 123 23.35 7.22 8.67
N ALA A 124 23.39 6.70 9.90
CA ALA A 124 23.05 7.46 11.09
C ALA A 124 23.88 8.75 11.17
N ALA A 125 23.21 9.88 11.41
CA ALA A 125 23.86 11.16 11.60
C ALA A 125 24.28 11.33 13.07
N SER A 126 25.39 12.01 13.27
CA SER A 126 25.91 12.42 14.57
C SER A 126 25.47 13.84 14.93
N THR A 127 25.67 14.24 16.19
CA THR A 127 25.37 15.62 16.63
C THR A 127 26.15 16.67 15.82
N SER A 128 27.37 16.36 15.38
CA SER A 128 28.18 17.24 14.51
C SER A 128 27.68 17.37 13.08
N ASP A 129 26.81 16.46 12.62
CA ASP A 129 26.20 16.55 11.29
C ASP A 129 24.98 17.47 11.27
N VAL A 130 24.41 17.80 12.44
CA VAL A 130 23.29 18.74 12.57
C VAL A 130 23.86 20.16 12.74
N PRO A 131 23.65 21.09 11.79
CA PRO A 131 24.41 22.34 11.74
C PRO A 131 24.33 23.17 13.01
N ASP A 132 23.13 23.34 13.56
CA ASP A 132 22.86 24.08 14.78
C ASP A 132 21.42 23.81 15.29
N ASN A 133 21.01 24.54 16.34
CA ASN A 133 19.68 24.43 16.94
C ASN A 133 18.52 24.99 16.10
N SER A 134 18.80 25.53 14.91
CA SER A 134 17.75 25.94 13.96
C SER A 134 17.22 24.77 13.13
N TYR A 135 17.91 23.62 13.15
CA TYR A 135 17.49 22.36 12.55
C TYR A 135 16.86 21.47 13.62
N VAL A 136 15.59 21.72 13.88
CA VAL A 136 14.77 20.90 14.79
C VAL A 136 13.74 20.12 14.00
N ILE A 137 13.59 18.85 14.33
CA ILE A 137 12.40 18.08 13.98
C ILE A 137 11.64 17.79 15.27
N THR A 138 10.32 17.89 15.23
CA THR A 138 9.44 17.57 16.35
C THR A 138 8.52 16.43 15.95
N LEU A 139 8.44 15.40 16.80
CA LEU A 139 7.45 14.35 16.69
C LEU A 139 6.53 14.42 17.91
N LYS A 140 5.22 14.56 17.67
CA LYS A 140 4.22 14.64 18.74
C LYS A 140 3.24 13.48 18.68
N ASN A 141 2.82 12.98 19.82
CA ASN A 141 1.71 12.04 19.95
C ASN A 141 0.81 12.53 21.10
N GLY A 142 -0.28 13.23 20.76
CA GLY A 142 -1.07 13.95 21.75
C GLY A 142 -0.25 15.04 22.44
N GLU A 143 -0.17 15.01 23.76
CA GLU A 143 0.61 15.95 24.57
C GLU A 143 2.12 15.60 24.62
N GLU A 144 2.48 14.34 24.35
CA GLU A 144 3.87 13.91 24.40
C GLU A 144 4.63 14.42 23.17
N THR A 145 5.73 15.13 23.41
CA THR A 145 6.56 15.74 22.37
C THR A 145 8.00 15.29 22.51
N LYS A 146 8.61 14.83 21.40
CA LYS A 146 10.05 14.55 21.30
C LYS A 146 10.64 15.45 20.22
N ALA A 147 11.72 16.15 20.56
CA ALA A 147 12.45 17.00 19.64
C ALA A 147 13.80 16.35 19.28
N PHE A 148 14.21 16.53 18.03
CA PHE A 148 15.46 16.05 17.46
C PHE A 148 16.25 17.25 16.97
N ASN A 149 17.50 17.41 17.41
CA ASN A 149 18.38 18.54 17.11
C ASN A 149 19.86 18.14 17.27
N ASN A 150 20.77 19.11 17.30
CA ASN A 150 22.22 18.89 17.43
C ASN A 150 22.68 18.35 18.80
N THR A 151 21.78 18.12 19.75
CA THR A 151 22.07 17.44 21.02
C THR A 151 21.38 16.08 21.12
N THR A 152 20.22 15.95 20.48
CA THR A 152 19.37 14.75 20.52
C THR A 152 19.09 14.30 19.10
N VAL A 153 19.92 13.42 18.55
CA VAL A 153 19.79 12.95 17.17
C VAL A 153 18.87 11.74 17.01
N SER A 154 18.41 11.15 18.11
CA SER A 154 17.48 10.02 18.12
C SER A 154 16.60 10.02 19.37
N ASN A 155 15.39 9.49 19.25
CA ASN A 155 14.43 9.34 20.34
C ASN A 155 13.39 8.27 19.98
N SER A 156 12.58 7.87 20.95
CA SER A 156 11.54 6.88 20.71
C SER A 156 10.29 7.08 21.57
N PHE A 157 9.21 6.48 21.11
CA PHE A 157 7.94 6.30 21.81
C PHE A 157 7.65 4.81 21.92
N THR A 158 7.10 4.39 23.05
CA THR A 158 6.52 3.04 23.18
C THR A 158 5.03 3.19 23.40
N LYS A 159 4.23 2.52 22.57
CA LYS A 159 2.77 2.59 22.61
C LYS A 159 2.17 1.19 22.46
N THR A 160 0.90 1.08 22.83
CA THR A 160 0.09 -0.13 22.68
C THR A 160 -1.25 0.24 22.07
N ILE A 161 -1.53 -0.27 20.88
CA ILE A 161 -2.82 -0.12 20.20
C ILE A 161 -3.71 -1.30 20.60
N PRO A 162 -4.97 -1.06 21.04
CA PRO A 162 -5.87 -2.14 21.44
C PRO A 162 -6.22 -3.05 20.26
N GLY A 163 -6.33 -4.35 20.50
CA GLY A 163 -6.82 -5.32 19.52
C GLY A 163 -8.34 -5.30 19.37
N LYS A 164 -8.85 -6.16 18.47
CA LYS A 164 -10.26 -6.46 18.16
C LYS A 164 -11.07 -5.30 17.58
N LYS A 165 -10.59 -4.07 17.69
CA LYS A 165 -11.20 -2.86 17.15
C LYS A 165 -10.18 -2.09 16.34
N ALA A 166 -10.60 -1.51 15.21
CA ALA A 166 -9.76 -0.61 14.44
C ALA A 166 -9.32 0.57 15.31
N ALA A 167 -8.01 0.73 15.43
CA ALA A 167 -7.39 1.80 16.17
C ALA A 167 -6.06 2.19 15.51
N ALA A 168 -5.70 3.46 15.66
CA ALA A 168 -4.48 4.00 15.12
C ALA A 168 -3.91 5.03 16.10
N ASP A 169 -2.59 5.02 16.26
CA ASP A 169 -1.86 6.11 16.89
C ASP A 169 -1.50 7.14 15.82
N VAL A 170 -1.67 8.41 16.17
CA VAL A 170 -1.44 9.55 15.28
C VAL A 170 -0.23 10.33 15.79
N TYR A 171 0.71 10.58 14.89
CA TYR A 171 1.93 11.32 15.14
C TYR A 171 2.02 12.54 14.24
N GLU A 172 2.25 13.71 14.83
CA GLU A 172 2.52 14.93 14.08
C GLU A 172 4.04 15.10 13.94
N LEU A 173 4.54 14.98 12.71
CA LEU A 173 5.93 15.16 12.35
C LEU A 173 6.13 16.56 11.77
N ILE A 174 6.95 17.39 12.41
CA ILE A 174 7.14 18.80 12.05
C ILE A 174 8.63 19.07 11.87
N PHE A 175 9.00 19.52 10.67
CA PHE A 175 10.33 20.02 10.37
C PHE A 175 10.36 21.53 10.60
N THR A 176 11.45 22.04 11.14
CA THR A 176 11.74 23.48 11.03
C THR A 176 11.96 23.84 9.56
N LYS A 177 11.49 25.03 9.17
CA LYS A 177 11.63 25.55 7.79
C LYS A 177 13.03 25.45 7.17
N ASN A 178 14.09 25.50 7.98
CA ASN A 178 15.47 25.46 7.49
C ASN A 178 15.79 24.17 6.72
N PHE A 179 15.11 23.06 7.01
CA PHE A 179 15.21 21.84 6.22
C PHE A 179 14.73 22.04 4.77
N ALA A 180 13.68 22.84 4.56
CA ALA A 180 13.15 23.12 3.24
C ALA A 180 13.93 24.25 2.53
N SER A 181 14.32 25.30 3.26
CA SER A 181 14.98 26.48 2.66
C SER A 181 16.46 26.25 2.32
N VAL A 182 17.19 25.52 3.18
CA VAL A 182 18.64 25.28 3.02
C VAL A 182 18.92 23.92 2.38
N LYS A 183 17.98 22.97 2.47
CA LYS A 183 18.08 21.61 1.94
C LYS A 183 19.38 20.89 2.37
N PRO A 184 19.63 20.77 3.70
CA PRO A 184 20.81 20.05 4.17
C PRO A 184 20.76 18.57 3.74
N ASN A 185 21.92 17.91 3.67
CA ASN A 185 22.02 16.45 3.57
C ASN A 185 21.67 15.79 4.93
N LEU A 186 20.43 15.99 5.38
CA LEU A 186 19.94 15.55 6.67
C LEU A 186 18.46 15.19 6.56
N TYR A 187 18.13 13.98 6.99
CA TYR A 187 16.81 13.34 6.84
C TYR A 187 16.40 12.73 8.17
N LEU A 188 15.10 12.43 8.33
CA LEU A 188 14.61 11.66 9.47
C LEU A 188 14.26 10.25 9.02
N GLU A 189 14.95 9.25 9.56
CA GLU A 189 14.49 7.88 9.50
C GLU A 189 13.55 7.60 10.68
N VAL A 190 12.38 7.04 10.37
CA VAL A 190 11.41 6.58 11.37
C VAL A 190 11.20 5.09 11.19
N THR A 191 11.36 4.36 12.29
CA THR A 191 11.20 2.91 12.35
C THR A 191 10.21 2.55 13.44
N VAL A 192 9.22 1.73 13.08
CA VAL A 192 8.24 1.16 13.98
C VAL A 192 8.52 -0.33 14.11
N THR A 193 8.95 -0.74 15.30
CA THR A 193 9.28 -2.13 15.63
C THR A 193 8.23 -2.68 16.59
N PRO A 194 7.34 -3.58 16.15
CA PRO A 194 6.43 -4.28 17.05
C PRO A 194 7.19 -5.20 18.00
N THR A 195 6.64 -5.45 19.18
CA THR A 195 7.22 -6.42 20.13
C THR A 195 6.90 -7.87 19.75
N ASP A 196 5.88 -8.06 18.91
CA ASP A 196 5.52 -9.36 18.35
C ASP A 196 6.31 -9.55 17.05
N ASP A 197 7.25 -10.49 17.04
CA ASP A 197 8.14 -10.78 15.92
C ASP A 197 7.40 -11.32 14.69
N SER A 198 6.13 -11.73 14.81
CA SER A 198 5.30 -12.09 13.65
C SER A 198 4.84 -10.88 12.86
N LEU A 199 4.86 -9.68 13.46
CA LEU A 199 4.51 -8.44 12.78
C LEU A 199 5.76 -7.80 12.17
N PRO A 200 5.64 -7.18 10.99
CA PRO A 200 6.78 -6.60 10.31
C PRO A 200 7.24 -5.32 11.01
N THR A 201 8.55 -5.09 11.00
CA THR A 201 9.11 -3.76 11.23
C THR A 201 8.79 -2.88 10.02
N LEU A 202 8.28 -1.68 10.29
CA LEU A 202 7.95 -0.69 9.27
C LEU A 202 8.96 0.46 9.35
N THR A 203 9.50 0.91 8.21
CA THR A 203 10.48 2.01 8.16
C THR A 203 10.16 2.99 7.03
N GLY A 204 10.57 4.24 7.20
CA GLY A 204 10.48 5.27 6.17
C GLY A 204 11.42 6.43 6.45
N ILE A 205 11.90 7.07 5.39
CA ILE A 205 12.80 8.23 5.47
C ILE A 205 12.05 9.46 5.00
N PHE A 206 12.14 10.54 5.79
CA PHE A 206 11.46 11.81 5.54
C PHE A 206 12.48 12.92 5.25
N LYS A 207 12.17 13.76 4.26
CA LYS A 207 12.84 15.04 4.02
C LYS A 207 11.81 16.16 3.96
N ALA A 208 12.22 17.39 4.24
CA ALA A 208 11.40 18.56 3.99
C ALA A 208 11.73 19.21 2.65
N ASP A 209 10.73 19.80 1.99
CA ASP A 209 10.94 20.64 0.81
C ASP A 209 9.90 21.78 0.75
N VAL A 210 10.12 22.74 -0.15
CA VAL A 210 9.23 23.84 -0.44
C VAL A 210 8.42 23.49 -1.67
N ARG A 211 7.11 23.65 -1.60
CA ARG A 211 6.23 23.62 -2.77
C ARG A 211 5.98 25.06 -3.21
N VAL A 212 6.25 25.36 -4.47
CA VAL A 212 5.85 26.66 -5.03
C VAL A 212 4.34 26.64 -5.24
N GLU A 213 3.65 27.73 -4.89
CA GLU A 213 2.22 27.88 -5.14
C GLU A 213 1.95 27.71 -6.64
N GLY A 214 1.24 26.64 -7.02
CA GLY A 214 1.00 26.26 -8.42
C GLY A 214 1.83 25.08 -8.96
N GLU A 215 2.72 24.46 -8.18
CA GLU A 215 3.34 23.18 -8.58
C GLU A 215 2.32 22.04 -8.66
N ASN A 216 2.43 21.20 -9.68
CA ASN A 216 1.49 20.11 -9.97
C ASN A 216 1.38 19.13 -8.80
N ASN A 217 0.21 18.54 -8.63
CA ASN A 217 0.05 17.38 -7.77
C ASN A 217 0.98 16.26 -8.27
N SER A 218 1.45 15.40 -7.39
CA SER A 218 2.40 14.35 -7.77
C SER A 218 2.03 13.04 -7.11
N TRP A 219 1.80 12.04 -7.94
CA TRP A 219 1.61 10.67 -7.53
C TRP A 219 2.56 9.79 -8.33
N SER A 220 2.96 8.69 -7.72
CA SER A 220 3.82 7.69 -8.34
C SER A 220 3.33 6.30 -7.97
N GLY A 221 3.49 5.37 -8.91
CA GLY A 221 3.35 3.95 -8.68
C GLY A 221 4.72 3.28 -8.77
N SER A 222 4.98 2.29 -7.91
CA SER A 222 6.14 1.40 -8.06
C SER A 222 5.93 0.07 -7.35
N PHE A 223 6.62 -0.98 -7.79
CA PHE A 223 6.72 -2.25 -7.09
C PHE A 223 7.53 -2.08 -5.79
N SER A 224 6.96 -2.56 -4.69
CA SER A 224 7.61 -2.55 -3.39
C SER A 224 8.46 -3.80 -3.12
N ASP A 225 8.34 -4.82 -3.98
CA ASP A 225 9.13 -6.05 -3.90
C ASP A 225 10.49 -5.95 -4.59
N GLU A 226 10.78 -4.84 -5.27
CA GLU A 226 12.06 -4.64 -5.95
C GLU A 226 13.20 -4.79 -4.95
N GLN A 227 13.94 -5.90 -5.09
CA GLN A 227 15.09 -6.24 -4.28
C GLN A 227 16.24 -6.60 -5.21
N THR A 228 17.43 -6.09 -4.92
CA THR A 228 18.64 -6.27 -5.75
C THR A 228 19.04 -7.72 -5.98
N SER A 229 18.54 -8.66 -5.17
CA SER A 229 18.94 -10.08 -5.19
C SER A 229 17.88 -11.05 -5.68
N ILE A 230 16.68 -10.59 -6.05
CA ILE A 230 15.59 -11.48 -6.51
C ILE A 230 15.00 -10.90 -7.80
N GLN A 231 14.94 -11.72 -8.84
CA GLN A 231 14.41 -11.32 -10.15
C GLN A 231 12.89 -11.47 -10.21
N PRO A 232 12.17 -10.67 -11.03
CA PRO A 232 10.70 -10.71 -11.10
C PRO A 232 10.12 -12.09 -11.34
N TYR A 233 10.75 -12.92 -12.18
CA TYR A 233 10.26 -14.26 -12.50
C TYR A 233 10.23 -15.23 -11.31
N GLU A 234 10.97 -14.93 -10.24
CA GLU A 234 11.05 -15.77 -9.04
C GLU A 234 9.85 -15.58 -8.11
N TYR A 235 9.05 -14.53 -8.34
CA TYR A 235 7.82 -14.23 -7.60
C TYR A 235 6.59 -14.85 -8.25
N ASP A 236 5.60 -15.22 -7.45
CA ASP A 236 4.27 -15.63 -7.91
C ASP A 236 3.22 -14.50 -7.79
N GLY A 237 3.60 -13.39 -7.17
CA GLY A 237 2.79 -12.18 -7.04
C GLY A 237 3.60 -10.99 -6.58
N TYR A 238 3.05 -9.80 -6.79
CA TYR A 238 3.74 -8.52 -6.66
C TYR A 238 2.85 -7.51 -5.92
N ASN A 239 3.47 -6.68 -5.10
CA ASN A 239 2.91 -5.59 -4.34
C ASN A 239 3.30 -4.27 -5.01
N TYR A 240 2.33 -3.67 -5.69
CA TYR A 240 2.44 -2.35 -6.30
C TYR A 240 1.92 -1.27 -5.35
N LEU A 241 2.71 -0.23 -5.17
CA LEU A 241 2.49 0.84 -4.22
C LEU A 241 2.22 2.14 -4.98
N VAL A 242 1.03 2.70 -4.79
CA VAL A 242 0.72 4.05 -5.28
C VAL A 242 0.78 5.01 -4.11
N THR A 243 1.66 6.00 -4.18
CA THR A 243 1.78 7.06 -3.17
C THR A 243 1.90 8.41 -3.83
N GLY A 244 1.42 9.44 -3.15
CA GLY A 244 1.52 10.79 -3.68
C GLY A 244 0.92 11.85 -2.80
N PHE A 245 0.87 13.04 -3.36
CA PHE A 245 0.43 14.26 -2.73
C PHE A 245 -0.49 15.06 -3.65
N GLY A 246 -1.48 15.71 -3.03
CA GLY A 246 -2.52 16.46 -3.70
C GLY A 246 -3.66 15.57 -4.15
N SER A 247 -4.57 16.15 -4.93
CA SER A 247 -5.74 15.47 -5.47
C SER A 247 -5.67 15.37 -6.98
N GLY A 248 -6.11 14.26 -7.55
CA GLY A 248 -6.16 14.10 -8.99
C GLY A 248 -6.71 12.74 -9.34
N THR A 249 -6.32 12.24 -10.50
CA THR A 249 -6.75 10.95 -11.01
C THR A 249 -5.52 10.11 -11.31
N VAL A 250 -5.50 8.88 -10.80
CA VAL A 250 -4.48 7.88 -11.13
C VAL A 250 -5.08 6.87 -12.09
N THR A 251 -4.31 6.51 -13.11
CA THR A 251 -4.58 5.38 -14.00
C THR A 251 -3.45 4.37 -13.88
N ILE A 252 -3.80 3.11 -13.65
CA ILE A 252 -2.87 1.98 -13.64
C ILE A 252 -3.31 1.03 -14.72
N THR A 253 -2.39 0.73 -15.64
CA THR A 253 -2.62 -0.20 -16.74
C THR A 253 -1.62 -1.34 -16.61
N TRP A 254 -2.04 -2.57 -16.88
CA TRP A 254 -1.15 -3.73 -16.83
C TRP A 254 -1.31 -4.66 -18.05
N ASP A 255 -0.24 -5.36 -18.39
CA ASP A 255 -0.29 -6.43 -19.40
C ASP A 255 -0.98 -7.66 -18.82
N SER A 256 -2.22 -7.91 -19.25
CA SER A 256 -3.03 -9.06 -18.81
C SER A 256 -2.57 -10.42 -19.32
N THR A 257 -1.58 -10.48 -20.21
CA THR A 257 -0.91 -11.74 -20.54
C THR A 257 0.17 -12.10 -19.51
N LYS A 258 0.63 -11.09 -18.75
CA LYS A 258 1.74 -11.20 -17.81
C LYS A 258 1.29 -11.18 -16.35
N LEU A 259 0.31 -10.34 -16.01
CA LEU A 259 -0.18 -10.14 -14.64
C LEU A 259 -1.71 -10.10 -14.57
N GLU A 260 -2.26 -10.47 -13.42
CA GLU A 260 -3.66 -10.27 -13.06
C GLU A 260 -3.77 -9.45 -11.77
N MET A 261 -4.54 -8.36 -11.76
CA MET A 261 -4.79 -7.64 -10.51
C MET A 261 -5.60 -8.51 -9.56
N ASN A 262 -5.15 -8.62 -8.31
CA ASN A 262 -5.87 -9.31 -7.26
C ASN A 262 -7.30 -8.77 -7.12
N TYR A 263 -8.29 -9.68 -7.12
CA TYR A 263 -9.70 -9.33 -7.02
C TYR A 263 -10.05 -8.42 -5.83
N VAL A 264 -9.41 -8.62 -4.68
CA VAL A 264 -9.62 -7.81 -3.48
C VAL A 264 -9.07 -6.39 -3.69
N SER A 265 -7.86 -6.24 -4.25
CA SER A 265 -7.31 -4.93 -4.61
C SER A 265 -8.22 -4.22 -5.61
N LEU A 266 -8.65 -4.90 -6.68
CA LEU A 266 -9.56 -4.34 -7.67
C LEU A 266 -10.89 -3.89 -7.04
N SER A 267 -11.49 -4.73 -6.19
CA SER A 267 -12.75 -4.42 -5.50
C SER A 267 -12.62 -3.21 -4.56
N GLN A 268 -11.49 -3.06 -3.88
CA GLN A 268 -11.23 -1.92 -3.01
C GLN A 268 -11.08 -0.61 -3.79
N LEU A 269 -10.37 -0.65 -4.92
CA LEU A 269 -10.22 0.52 -5.79
C LEU A 269 -11.57 0.92 -6.41
N LEU A 270 -12.37 -0.07 -6.85
CA LEU A 270 -13.72 0.17 -7.39
C LEU A 270 -14.72 0.68 -6.35
N ALA A 271 -14.45 0.52 -5.06
CA ALA A 271 -15.26 1.12 -3.99
C ALA A 271 -15.03 2.63 -3.84
N ILE A 272 -13.99 3.19 -4.48
CA ILE A 272 -13.72 4.62 -4.51
C ILE A 272 -14.71 5.29 -5.47
N THR A 273 -15.47 6.26 -4.97
CA THR A 273 -16.41 7.04 -5.79
C THR A 273 -15.70 7.68 -6.98
N GLY A 274 -16.12 7.33 -8.20
CA GLY A 274 -15.52 7.83 -9.44
C GLY A 274 -14.51 6.88 -10.08
N ALA A 275 -14.17 5.76 -9.45
CA ALA A 275 -13.32 4.75 -10.05
C ALA A 275 -13.98 4.07 -11.26
N GLN A 276 -13.18 3.75 -12.28
CA GLN A 276 -13.59 3.08 -13.52
C GLN A 276 -12.60 1.96 -13.84
N TYR A 277 -13.12 0.78 -14.19
CA TYR A 277 -12.32 -0.35 -14.65
C TYR A 277 -12.61 -0.63 -16.13
N ASP A 278 -11.55 -0.66 -16.94
CA ASP A 278 -11.59 -1.04 -18.34
C ASP A 278 -10.97 -2.44 -18.50
N SER A 279 -11.83 -3.45 -18.61
CA SER A 279 -11.40 -4.84 -18.79
C SER A 279 -10.78 -5.11 -20.15
N SER A 280 -10.99 -4.25 -21.15
CA SER A 280 -10.42 -4.44 -22.49
C SER A 280 -8.95 -4.03 -22.51
N ASN A 281 -8.62 -2.97 -21.78
CA ASN A 281 -7.25 -2.47 -21.67
C ASN A 281 -6.53 -2.92 -20.40
N SER A 282 -7.20 -3.72 -19.55
CA SER A 282 -6.64 -4.15 -18.26
C SER A 282 -6.14 -2.96 -17.45
N SER A 283 -7.04 -2.01 -17.23
CA SER A 283 -6.72 -0.70 -16.66
C SER A 283 -7.75 -0.28 -15.62
N ILE A 284 -7.30 0.35 -14.54
CA ILE A 284 -8.17 0.97 -13.54
C ILE A 284 -7.78 2.43 -13.35
N THR A 285 -8.79 3.30 -13.37
CA THR A 285 -8.66 4.73 -13.12
C THR A 285 -9.45 5.08 -11.86
N PHE A 286 -8.86 5.82 -10.93
CA PHE A 286 -9.53 6.21 -9.70
C PHE A 286 -9.04 7.56 -9.16
N PRO A 287 -9.92 8.34 -8.50
CA PRO A 287 -9.52 9.59 -7.89
C PRO A 287 -8.68 9.35 -6.64
N VAL A 288 -7.67 10.20 -6.47
CA VAL A 288 -6.76 10.18 -5.34
C VAL A 288 -6.78 11.52 -4.61
N ASN A 289 -6.61 11.50 -3.28
CA ASN A 289 -6.48 12.71 -2.48
C ASN A 289 -5.66 12.43 -1.22
N SER A 290 -4.44 12.95 -1.16
CA SER A 290 -3.52 12.69 -0.06
C SER A 290 -4.00 13.19 1.30
N SER A 291 -5.02 14.06 1.34
CA SER A 291 -5.64 14.53 2.59
C SER A 291 -6.50 13.44 3.25
N THR A 292 -7.01 12.49 2.47
CA THR A 292 -7.83 11.37 2.96
C THR A 292 -7.06 10.05 2.92
N THR A 293 -6.32 9.80 1.84
CA THR A 293 -5.54 8.59 1.63
C THR A 293 -4.39 8.95 0.74
N ASN A 294 -3.16 8.84 1.23
CA ASN A 294 -1.93 9.18 0.55
C ASN A 294 -1.18 7.94 0.01
N ARG A 295 -1.78 6.76 0.18
CA ARG A 295 -1.18 5.47 -0.13
C ARG A 295 -2.25 4.43 -0.50
N TYR A 296 -2.00 3.70 -1.58
CA TYR A 296 -2.78 2.54 -1.99
C TYR A 296 -1.83 1.35 -2.17
N GLU A 297 -2.21 0.20 -1.61
CA GLU A 297 -1.50 -1.07 -1.74
C GLU A 297 -2.29 -1.96 -2.71
N ILE A 298 -1.65 -2.37 -3.79
CA ILE A 298 -2.26 -3.09 -4.90
C ILE A 298 -1.48 -4.38 -5.10
N GLN A 299 -2.17 -5.50 -5.24
CA GLN A 299 -1.53 -6.79 -5.49
C GLN A 299 -1.82 -7.26 -6.91
N PHE A 300 -0.79 -7.81 -7.55
CA PHE A 300 -0.84 -8.50 -8.82
C PHE A 300 -0.41 -9.95 -8.65
N TYR A 301 -1.05 -10.86 -9.35
CA TYR A 301 -0.61 -12.25 -9.49
C TYR A 301 0.13 -12.43 -10.81
N LYS A 302 1.17 -13.24 -10.78
CA LYS A 302 1.92 -13.62 -11.97
C LYS A 302 1.07 -14.57 -12.83
N ILE A 303 0.99 -14.27 -14.12
CA ILE A 303 0.51 -15.20 -15.15
C ILE A 303 1.72 -15.80 -15.86
N ASP A 304 2.55 -14.96 -16.50
CA ASP A 304 3.65 -15.42 -17.35
C ASP A 304 4.86 -14.46 -17.38
N ILE A 305 5.57 -14.36 -16.25
CA ILE A 305 6.84 -13.62 -16.17
C ILE A 305 8.01 -14.59 -16.32
N ASP A 306 8.80 -14.44 -17.38
CA ASP A 306 9.99 -15.24 -17.66
C ASP A 306 11.29 -14.56 -17.18
N SER A 307 12.40 -15.30 -17.21
CA SER A 307 13.67 -14.87 -16.65
C SER A 307 14.37 -13.71 -17.40
N SER A 308 13.84 -13.29 -18.55
CA SER A 308 14.34 -12.12 -19.27
C SER A 308 13.74 -10.80 -18.79
N VAL A 309 12.61 -10.85 -18.07
CA VAL A 309 11.92 -9.67 -17.55
C VAL A 309 12.67 -9.10 -16.35
N THR A 310 13.10 -7.84 -16.47
CA THR A 310 13.74 -7.10 -15.38
C THR A 310 12.72 -6.26 -14.58
N TRP A 311 13.10 -5.77 -13.40
CA TRP A 311 12.28 -4.81 -12.65
C TRP A 311 12.00 -3.53 -13.46
N GLN A 312 12.95 -3.10 -14.29
CA GLN A 312 12.72 -1.97 -15.20
C GLN A 312 11.63 -2.26 -16.23
N ASP A 313 11.59 -3.49 -16.77
CA ASP A 313 10.52 -3.90 -17.70
C ASP A 313 9.17 -3.98 -16.99
N MET A 314 9.17 -4.42 -15.72
CA MET A 314 7.96 -4.45 -14.88
C MET A 314 7.33 -3.05 -14.79
N GLU A 315 8.12 -2.01 -14.55
CA GLU A 315 7.65 -0.61 -14.39
C GLU A 315 7.41 0.14 -15.70
N SER A 316 8.12 -0.22 -16.77
CA SER A 316 8.07 0.55 -18.02
C SER A 316 7.08 -0.02 -19.03
N ASN A 317 6.84 -1.34 -18.99
CA ASN A 317 6.12 -2.05 -20.04
C ASN A 317 4.97 -2.92 -19.52
N ILE A 318 5.10 -3.48 -18.30
CA ILE A 318 4.14 -4.47 -17.78
C ILE A 318 3.09 -3.82 -16.89
N VAL A 319 3.48 -2.89 -16.01
CA VAL A 319 2.56 -2.05 -15.24
C VAL A 319 2.96 -0.61 -15.45
N THR A 320 2.09 0.16 -16.10
CA THR A 320 2.30 1.60 -16.31
C THR A 320 1.39 2.41 -15.39
N PHE A 321 1.91 3.57 -14.99
CA PHE A 321 1.25 4.48 -14.08
C PHE A 321 1.18 5.87 -14.70
N ASP A 322 -0.03 6.43 -14.72
CA ASP A 322 -0.29 7.79 -15.17
C ASP A 322 -1.06 8.58 -14.10
N PHE A 323 -0.74 9.88 -13.99
CA PHE A 323 -1.39 10.78 -13.04
C PHE A 323 -1.79 12.10 -13.72
N GLU A 324 -3.05 12.51 -13.51
CA GLU A 324 -3.66 13.76 -13.98
C GLU A 324 -4.19 14.63 -12.83
#